data_AF-A0A1G7CK28-F1
#
_entry.id   AF-A0A1G7CK28-F1
#
_cell.length_a   1.000
_cell.length_b   1.000
_cell.length_c   1.000
_cell.angle_alpha   90.00
_cell.angle_beta   90.00
_cell.angle_gamma   90.00
#
_symmetry.space_group_name_H-M   'P 1'
#
loop_
_entity.id
_entity.type
_entity.pdbx_description
1 polymer ?
#
loop_
_entity_poly.entity_id
_entity_poly.type
_entity_poly.pdbx_seq_one_letter_code
_entity_poly.pdbx_strand_id
1 'polypeptide(L)'
;MFYRHYEGYECYLLGIVKSGISHKQAEKYFEAIHTESGKHVNVFLYKGAFHVDSDELLALYVDAQGRYWVQPKELFLGSVMIDGQEERRFSPFNQRRNDY
;
A
#
# COMPACT_ATOMS: atom_id res chain seq x y z
N MET A 1 -0.98 -9.63 -2.37
CA MET A 1 -2.27 -10.23 -1.92
C MET A 1 -3.39 -9.24 -2.18
N PHE A 2 -4.58 -9.68 -2.57
CA PHE A 2 -5.69 -8.77 -2.86
C PHE A 2 -6.43 -8.34 -1.59
N TYR A 3 -6.79 -7.06 -1.55
CA TYR A 3 -7.52 -6.42 -0.46
C TYR A 3 -8.63 -5.55 -1.01
N ARG A 4 -9.76 -5.50 -0.29
CA ARG A 4 -10.87 -4.59 -0.56
C ARG A 4 -10.95 -3.57 0.57
N HIS A 5 -10.95 -2.30 0.20
CA HIS A 5 -11.20 -1.20 1.12
C HIS A 5 -12.67 -1.16 1.52
N TYR A 6 -12.99 -0.66 2.73
CA TYR A 6 -14.37 -0.54 3.18
C TYR A 6 -15.25 0.35 2.27
N GLU A 7 -14.64 1.29 1.53
CA GLU A 7 -15.32 2.13 0.54
C GLU A 7 -15.55 1.44 -0.81
N GLY A 8 -15.20 0.15 -0.92
CA GLY A 8 -15.53 -0.70 -2.06
C GLY A 8 -14.47 -0.81 -3.16
N TYR A 9 -13.37 -0.06 -3.08
CA TYR A 9 -12.28 -0.21 -4.05
C TYR A 9 -11.33 -1.36 -3.70
N GLU A 10 -10.64 -1.89 -4.71
CA GLU A 10 -9.75 -3.04 -4.58
C GLU A 10 -8.30 -2.64 -4.85
N CYS A 11 -7.38 -3.28 -4.15
CA CYS A 11 -5.96 -3.14 -4.38
C CYS A 11 -5.21 -4.46 -4.22
N TYR A 12 -4.00 -4.49 -4.76
CA TYR A 12 -3.05 -5.57 -4.55
C TYR A 12 -1.88 -5.07 -3.69
N LEU A 13 -1.75 -5.61 -2.48
CA LEU A 13 -0.64 -5.33 -1.59
C LEU A 13 0.65 -5.97 -2.15
N LEU A 14 1.65 -5.11 -2.39
CA LEU A 14 2.98 -5.47 -2.86
C LEU A 14 3.93 -5.78 -1.70
N GLY A 15 3.76 -5.10 -0.57
CA GLY A 15 4.50 -5.38 0.66
C GLY A 15 4.60 -4.18 1.59
N ILE A 16 5.39 -4.34 2.66
CA ILE A 16 5.74 -3.24 3.56
C ILE A 16 7.07 -2.64 3.07
N VAL A 17 7.09 -1.32 2.86
CA VAL A 17 8.32 -0.60 2.49
C VAL A 17 9.14 -0.30 3.73
N LYS A 18 10.45 -0.41 3.60
CA LYS A 18 11.39 -0.16 4.69
C LYS A 18 11.96 1.26 4.60
N SER A 19 12.05 1.92 5.75
CA SER A 19 12.74 3.20 5.94
C SER A 19 14.25 3.03 6.06
N GLY A 20 14.98 4.15 6.05
CA GLY A 20 16.37 4.21 6.52
C GLY A 20 17.46 3.79 5.52
N ILE A 21 17.13 3.65 4.24
CA ILE A 21 18.14 3.47 3.17
C ILE A 21 18.13 4.70 2.27
N SER A 22 19.31 5.22 1.94
CA SER A 22 19.43 6.32 0.99
C SER A 22 19.11 5.87 -0.43
N HIS A 23 18.30 6.65 -1.13
CA HIS A 23 17.94 6.46 -2.54
C HIS A 23 19.14 6.40 -3.51
N LYS A 24 20.34 6.87 -3.10
CA LYS A 24 21.56 6.82 -3.92
C LYS A 24 22.04 5.42 -4.28
N GLN A 25 21.51 4.39 -3.62
CA GLN A 25 21.86 2.98 -3.85
C GLN A 25 20.79 2.21 -4.64
N ALA A 26 19.74 2.89 -5.10
CA ALA A 26 18.59 2.27 -5.76
C ALA A 26 18.90 1.79 -7.18
N GLU A 27 18.40 0.60 -7.54
CA GLU A 27 18.51 0.04 -8.89
C GLU A 27 17.39 0.53 -9.81
N LYS A 28 16.21 0.80 -9.25
CA LYS A 28 14.99 1.23 -9.96
C LYS A 28 14.15 2.11 -9.06
N TYR A 29 13.39 3.02 -9.68
CA TYR A 29 12.52 3.97 -9.02
C TYR A 29 11.14 3.99 -9.69
N PHE A 30 10.10 4.18 -8.90
CA PHE A 30 8.77 4.54 -9.36
C PHE A 30 8.10 5.44 -8.34
N GLU A 31 7.06 6.14 -8.77
CA GLU A 31 6.33 7.07 -7.93
C GLU A 31 5.08 6.40 -7.35
N ALA A 32 4.80 6.69 -6.08
CA ALA A 32 3.57 6.30 -5.40
C ALA A 32 2.95 7.51 -4.69
N ILE A 33 1.64 7.50 -4.47
CA ILE A 33 0.91 8.59 -3.79
C ILE A 33 0.65 8.19 -2.34
N HIS A 34 0.99 9.08 -1.41
CA HIS A 34 0.72 8.89 0.01
C HIS A 34 -0.75 9.18 0.33
N THR A 35 -1.49 8.20 0.84
CA THR A 35 -2.95 8.31 1.03
C THR A 35 -3.37 9.47 1.93
N GLU A 36 -2.69 9.65 3.08
CA GLU A 36 -3.11 10.66 4.06
C GLU A 36 -2.73 12.09 3.68
N SER A 37 -1.69 12.27 2.84
CA SER A 37 -1.12 13.59 2.56
C SER A 37 -1.24 14.03 1.11
N GLY A 38 -1.60 13.10 0.20
CA GLY A 38 -1.60 13.32 -1.24
C GLY A 38 -0.22 13.53 -1.87
N LYS A 39 0.87 13.46 -1.08
CA LYS A 39 2.23 13.70 -1.57
C LYS A 39 2.70 12.54 -2.45
N HIS A 40 3.43 12.89 -3.50
CA HIS A 40 4.13 11.93 -4.33
C HIS A 40 5.44 11.52 -3.63
N VAL A 41 5.68 10.21 -3.54
CA VAL A 41 6.81 9.60 -2.85
C VAL A 41 7.53 8.69 -3.82
N ASN A 42 8.86 8.83 -3.88
CA ASN A 42 9.70 7.93 -4.65
C ASN A 42 9.93 6.62 -3.90
N VAL A 43 9.47 5.52 -4.49
CA VAL A 43 9.72 4.16 -4.01
C VAL A 43 10.83 3.55 -4.85
N PHE A 44 11.76 2.86 -4.20
CA PHE A 44 12.87 2.21 -4.89
C PHE A 44 13.09 0.77 -4.45
N LEU A 45 13.64 -0.03 -5.36
CA LEU A 45 14.04 -1.41 -5.08
C LEU A 45 15.51 -1.47 -4.69
N TYR A 46 15.80 -2.08 -3.54
CA TYR A 46 17.16 -2.36 -3.09
C TYR A 46 17.20 -3.75 -2.44
N LYS A 47 18.13 -4.60 -2.90
CA LYS A 47 18.29 -5.99 -2.41
C LYS A 47 16.97 -6.78 -2.35
N GLY A 48 16.11 -6.61 -3.35
CA GLY A 48 14.84 -7.33 -3.47
C GLY A 48 13.71 -6.85 -2.53
N ALA A 49 13.89 -5.73 -1.83
CA ALA A 49 12.86 -5.10 -1.00
C ALA A 49 12.54 -3.69 -1.49
N PHE A 50 11.30 -3.25 -1.25
CA PHE A 50 10.88 -1.87 -1.52
C PHE A 50 11.26 -0.95 -0.37
N HIS A 51 11.71 0.26 -0.70
CA HIS A 51 12.18 1.26 0.23
C HIS A 51 11.66 2.64 -0.14
N VAL A 52 11.59 3.51 0.87
CA VAL A 52 11.24 4.92 0.74
C VAL A 52 12.18 5.78 1.59
N ASP A 53 12.38 7.02 1.17
CA ASP A 53 13.10 8.02 1.95
C ASP A 53 12.12 8.72 2.92
N SER A 54 11.63 7.94 3.88
CA SER A 54 10.71 8.35 4.95
C SER A 54 11.01 7.51 6.18
N ASP A 55 10.83 8.08 7.37
CA ASP A 55 10.96 7.34 8.64
C ASP A 55 9.72 6.48 8.97
N GLU A 56 8.67 6.60 8.15
CA GLU A 56 7.41 5.89 8.35
C GLU A 56 7.42 4.47 7.78
N LEU A 57 6.76 3.55 8.49
CA LEU A 57 6.47 2.21 7.98
C LEU A 57 5.21 2.26 7.13
N LEU A 58 5.36 2.11 5.81
CA LEU A 58 4.24 2.20 4.88
C LEU A 58 3.92 0.82 4.26
N ALA A 59 2.64 0.57 4.01
CA ALA A 59 2.16 -0.48 3.13
C ALA A 59 2.13 0.07 1.69
N LEU A 60 2.75 -0.64 0.76
CA LEU A 60 2.75 -0.33 -0.67
C LEU A 60 1.75 -1.25 -1.39
N TYR A 61 0.85 -0.65 -2.15
CA TYR A 61 -0.12 -1.38 -2.95
C TYR A 61 -0.37 -0.70 -4.30
N VAL A 62 -0.96 -1.45 -5.23
CA VAL A 62 -1.39 -0.96 -6.54
C VAL A 62 -2.90 -1.07 -6.66
N ASP A 63 -3.55 -0.02 -7.18
CA ASP A 63 -4.99 -0.02 -7.43
C ASP A 63 -5.34 -0.68 -8.79
N ALA A 64 -6.64 -0.84 -9.06
CA ALA A 64 -7.12 -1.44 -10.31
C ALA A 64 -6.75 -0.64 -11.58
N GLN A 65 -6.33 0.63 -11.45
CA GLN A 65 -5.88 1.49 -12.54
C GLN A 65 -4.36 1.41 -12.75
N GLY A 66 -3.65 0.61 -11.96
CA GLY A 66 -2.20 0.50 -12.02
C GLY A 66 -1.45 1.63 -11.30
N ARG A 67 -2.14 2.46 -10.50
CA ARG A 67 -1.49 3.52 -9.71
C ARG A 67 -0.95 2.96 -8.42
N TYR A 68 0.26 3.38 -8.06
CA TYR A 68 0.92 2.96 -6.83
C TYR A 68 0.56 3.91 -5.68
N TRP A 69 0.32 3.32 -4.52
CA TRP A 69 -0.07 4.02 -3.31
C TRP A 69 0.78 3.54 -2.14
N VAL A 70 1.06 4.47 -1.23
CA VAL A 70 1.66 4.17 0.07
C VAL A 70 0.74 4.68 1.18
N GLN A 71 0.54 3.85 2.19
CA GLN A 71 -0.30 4.18 3.35
C GLN A 71 0.40 3.77 4.63
N PRO A 72 0.25 4.51 5.75
CA PRO A 72 0.77 4.09 7.04
C PRO A 72 0.34 2.64 7.34
N LYS A 73 1.31 1.76 7.65
CA LYS A 73 1.09 0.32 7.83
C LYS A 73 -0.03 0.05 8.84
N GLU A 74 -0.04 0.80 9.94
CA GLU A 74 -1.02 0.64 11.01
C GLU A 74 -2.43 1.06 10.57
N LEU A 75 -2.56 2.02 9.63
CA LEU A 75 -3.85 2.36 9.03
C LEU A 75 -4.28 1.30 8.02
N PHE A 76 -3.36 0.78 7.21
CA PHE A 76 -3.69 -0.25 6.24
C PHE A 76 -4.19 -1.54 6.92
N LEU A 77 -3.54 -1.96 8.01
CA LEU A 77 -3.90 -3.15 8.77
C LEU A 77 -4.97 -2.90 9.84
N GLY A 78 -5.29 -1.63 10.09
CA GLY A 78 -6.18 -1.22 11.16
C GLY A 78 -7.65 -1.25 10.80
N SER A 79 -8.46 -0.85 11.79
CA SER A 79 -9.90 -0.72 11.66
C SER A 79 -10.34 0.74 11.53
N VAL A 80 -11.61 0.93 11.19
CA VAL A 80 -12.33 2.20 11.20
C VAL A 80 -13.73 1.97 11.77
N MET A 81 -14.30 2.98 12.42
CA MET A 81 -15.68 2.93 12.88
C MET A 81 -16.61 3.41 11.76
N ILE A 82 -17.56 2.57 11.36
CA ILE A 82 -18.60 2.89 10.36
C ILE A 82 -19.94 2.57 11.00
N ASP A 83 -20.83 3.57 11.09
CA ASP A 83 -22.17 3.41 11.66
C ASP A 83 -22.19 2.74 13.06
N GLY A 84 -21.16 3.00 13.87
CA GLY A 84 -21.00 2.43 15.20
C GLY A 84 -20.44 1.01 15.24
N GLN A 85 -20.07 0.43 14.11
CA GLN A 85 -19.41 -0.88 14.02
C GLN A 85 -17.93 -0.72 13.65
N GLU A 86 -17.07 -1.54 14.26
CA GLU A 86 -15.65 -1.59 13.93
C GLU A 86 -15.44 -2.50 12.72
N GLU A 87 -14.94 -1.91 11.63
CA GLU A 87 -14.70 -2.59 10.36
C GLU A 87 -13.22 -2.50 9.97
N ARG A 88 -12.66 -3.55 9.38
CA ARG A 88 -11.28 -3.49 8.85
C ARG A 88 -11.23 -2.51 7.70
N ARG A 89 -10.25 -1.61 7.69
CA ARG A 89 -10.07 -0.68 6.57
C ARG A 89 -9.81 -1.41 5.27
N PHE A 90 -8.95 -2.43 5.32
CA PHE A 90 -8.66 -3.32 4.21
C PHE A 90 -8.88 -4.77 4.61
N SER A 91 -9.84 -5.43 3.96
CA SER A 91 -10.14 -6.83 4.17
C SER A 91 -9.49 -7.69 3.06
N PRO A 92 -8.72 -8.73 3.40
CA PRO A 92 -8.16 -9.62 2.39
C PRO A 92 -9.30 -10.37 1.70
N PHE A 93 -9.20 -10.54 0.39
CA PHE A 93 -10.16 -11.34 -0.36
C PHE A 93 -9.47 -12.23 -1.38
N ASN A 94 -10.07 -13.39 -1.64
CA ASN A 94 -9.66 -14.25 -2.73
C ASN A 94 -10.39 -13.80 -3.98
N GLN A 95 -9.65 -13.34 -4.99
CA GLN A 95 -10.18 -13.21 -6.35
C GLN A 95 -10.37 -14.63 -6.91
N ARG A 96 -11.40 -15.35 -6.46
CA ARG A 96 -11.78 -16.63 -7.08
C ARG A 96 -12.17 -16.32 -8.52
N ARG A 97 -11.53 -17.03 -9.46
CA ARG A 97 -11.81 -16.98 -10.90
C ARG A 97 -13.32 -17.10 -11.09
N ASN A 98 -13.88 -16.23 -11.93
CA ASN A 98 -15.16 -16.53 -12.56
C ASN A 98 -14.97 -17.82 -13.36
N ASP A 99 -15.50 -18.92 -12.85
CA ASP A 99 -15.70 -20.13 -13.62
C ASP A 99 -16.86 -19.84 -14.58
N TYR A 100 -16.52 -19.51 -15.82
CA TYR A 100 -17.42 -19.53 -16.99
C TYR A 100 -17.06 -20.72 -17.86
#